data_AF-A0A7J6WKW7-F1
#
_entry.id   AF-A0A7J6WKW7-F1
#
_cell.length_a   1.000
_cell.length_b   1.000
_cell.length_c   1.000
_cell.angle_alpha   90.00
_cell.angle_beta   90.00
_cell.angle_gamma   90.00
#
_symmetry.space_group_name_H-M   'P 1'
#
loop_
_entity.id
_entity.type
_entity.pdbx_description
1 polymer ?
#
loop_
_entity_poly.entity_id
_entity_poly.type
_entity_poly.pdbx_seq_one_letter_code
_entity_poly.pdbx_strand_id
1 'polypeptide(L)'
;MDSWREFEQHLVEIDSDHKLVMKQSIYKVPASVKDLNPKAYIPQLVTFGPYHCNYERVTEMDVHKRRALNHFIKNSRKPFLVYENAMKKIQHELMASYESLDVNLHSSADKFLQHMLLDGCFMLEILRANIEIKYPGDKYGDYSETDPIFSYQGTMNVMPYIRTEMLMLENQLPMILLLKLLKVEAAVDIIK
;
A
#
# COMPACT_ATOMS: atom_id res chain seq x y z
N MET A 1 47.84 12.03 5.45
CA MET A 1 47.10 12.92 4.50
C MET A 1 45.80 12.25 4.02
N ASP A 2 45.48 11.05 4.50
CA ASP A 2 44.37 10.24 3.98
C ASP A 2 43.01 10.49 4.67
N SER A 3 42.99 11.03 5.90
CA SER A 3 41.75 11.33 6.64
C SER A 3 40.83 12.36 5.95
N TRP A 4 41.40 13.30 5.19
CA TRP A 4 40.61 14.29 4.45
C TRP A 4 40.05 13.74 3.14
N ARG A 5 40.70 12.74 2.53
CA ARG A 5 40.18 12.05 1.35
C ARG A 5 39.01 11.13 1.69
N GLU A 6 39.07 10.44 2.84
CA GLU A 6 37.95 9.66 3.36
C GLU A 6 36.75 10.56 3.68
N PHE A 7 36.99 11.73 4.29
CA PHE A 7 35.95 12.71 4.54
C PHE A 7 35.33 13.25 3.24
N GLU A 8 36.14 13.58 2.23
CA GLU A 8 35.66 13.99 0.91
C GLU A 8 34.86 12.88 0.21
N GLN A 9 35.27 11.62 0.30
CA GLN A 9 34.50 10.49 -0.22
C GLN A 9 33.13 10.37 0.48
N HIS A 10 33.07 10.51 1.80
CA HIS A 10 31.79 10.55 2.53
C HIS A 10 30.90 11.72 2.11
N LEU A 11 31.46 12.90 1.82
CA LEU A 11 30.66 14.04 1.32
C LEU A 11 30.05 13.77 -0.06
N VAL A 12 30.77 13.05 -0.93
CA VAL A 12 30.25 12.63 -2.25
C VAL A 12 29.17 11.55 -2.11
N GLU A 13 29.32 10.62 -1.16
CA GLU A 13 28.28 9.65 -0.80
C GLU A 13 27.01 10.35 -0.30
N ILE A 14 27.13 11.37 0.55
CA ILE A 14 26.00 12.17 1.07
C ILE A 14 25.23 12.89 -0.05
N ASP A 15 25.91 13.42 -1.09
CA ASP A 15 25.24 14.04 -2.23
C ASP A 15 24.45 13.02 -3.08
N SER A 16 24.97 11.79 -3.18
CA SER A 16 24.26 10.68 -3.83
C SER A 16 23.05 10.20 -3.02
N ASP A 17 23.16 10.18 -1.68
CA ASP A 17 22.06 9.94 -0.75
C ASP A 17 21.01 11.05 -0.85
N HIS A 18 21.41 12.30 -1.08
CA HIS A 18 20.46 13.39 -1.23
C HIS A 18 19.53 13.21 -2.44
N LYS A 19 20.02 12.62 -3.54
CA LYS A 19 19.19 12.20 -4.69
C LYS A 19 18.29 11.01 -4.39
N LEU A 20 18.64 10.16 -3.43
CA LEU A 20 17.79 9.07 -2.92
C LEU A 20 16.69 9.63 -1.99
N VAL A 21 17.01 10.60 -1.13
CA VAL A 21 16.05 11.32 -0.27
C VAL A 21 14.96 12.00 -1.09
N MET A 22 15.30 12.57 -2.26
CA MET A 22 14.33 13.18 -3.16
C MET A 22 13.32 12.20 -3.80
N LYS A 23 13.55 10.88 -3.68
CA LYS A 23 12.61 9.83 -4.15
C LYS A 23 11.74 9.26 -3.03
N GLN A 24 12.12 9.49 -1.76
CA GLN A 24 11.37 8.99 -0.61
C GLN A 24 10.15 9.86 -0.35
N SER A 25 9.01 9.20 -0.13
CA SER A 25 7.75 9.86 0.22
C SER A 25 7.10 9.28 1.47
N ILE A 26 7.63 8.18 2.01
CA ILE A 26 7.09 7.47 3.18
C ILE A 26 8.22 7.27 4.19
N TYR A 27 8.15 8.04 5.26
CA TYR A 27 9.20 8.15 6.28
C TYR A 27 8.87 7.31 7.52
N LYS A 28 9.90 6.86 8.23
CA LYS A 28 9.74 6.20 9.52
C LYS A 28 9.59 7.25 10.61
N VAL A 29 8.66 6.99 11.53
CA VAL A 29 8.49 7.83 12.71
C VAL A 29 9.59 7.48 13.70
N PRO A 30 10.33 8.48 14.22
CA PRO A 30 11.38 8.23 15.22
C PRO A 30 10.85 7.44 16.42
N ALA A 31 11.66 6.49 16.91
CA ALA A 31 11.25 5.62 18.02
C ALA A 31 10.81 6.42 19.26
N SER A 32 11.52 7.50 19.58
CA SER A 32 11.19 8.40 20.68
C SER A 32 9.79 9.01 20.58
N VAL A 33 9.27 9.23 19.36
CA VAL A 33 7.91 9.74 19.14
C VAL A 33 6.89 8.60 19.25
N LYS A 34 7.21 7.42 18.70
CA LYS A 34 6.34 6.24 18.79
C LYS A 34 6.12 5.79 20.23
N ASP A 35 7.15 5.83 21.05
CA ASP A 35 7.09 5.39 22.45
C ASP A 35 6.17 6.28 23.31
N LEU A 36 5.96 7.55 22.92
CA LEU A 36 5.02 8.45 23.59
C LEU A 36 3.56 8.05 23.38
N ASN A 37 3.23 7.52 22.19
CA ASN A 37 1.89 7.03 21.90
C ASN A 37 1.90 5.93 20.82
N PRO A 38 2.19 4.67 21.20
CA PRO A 38 2.32 3.57 20.24
C PRO A 38 1.05 3.35 19.42
N LYS A 39 -0.13 3.59 20.00
CA LYS A 39 -1.44 3.40 19.33
C LYS A 39 -1.69 4.38 18.19
N ALA A 40 -0.99 5.50 18.13
CA ALA A 40 -1.10 6.46 17.04
C ALA A 40 -0.28 6.07 15.80
N TYR A 41 0.70 5.18 15.96
CA TYR A 41 1.69 4.86 14.92
C TYR A 41 1.73 3.38 14.54
N ILE A 42 1.18 2.49 15.37
CA ILE A 42 1.12 1.05 15.09
C ILE A 42 -0.33 0.69 14.71
N PRO A 43 -0.59 0.27 13.45
CA PRO A 43 -1.92 -0.16 13.03
C PRO A 43 -2.39 -1.38 13.85
N GLN A 44 -3.68 -1.43 14.14
CA GLN A 44 -4.33 -2.45 14.95
C GLN A 44 -5.31 -3.32 14.15
N LEU A 45 -5.92 -2.79 13.09
CA LEU A 45 -6.94 -3.47 12.29
C LEU A 45 -6.40 -3.94 10.94
N VAL A 46 -5.79 -3.06 10.15
CA VAL A 46 -5.31 -3.29 8.79
C VAL A 46 -3.97 -2.59 8.55
N THR A 47 -3.05 -3.36 8.01
CA THR A 47 -1.73 -2.88 7.59
C THR A 47 -1.73 -2.57 6.10
N PHE A 48 -0.99 -1.55 5.71
CA PHE A 48 -0.73 -1.15 4.34
C PHE A 48 0.77 -0.92 4.20
N GLY A 49 1.33 -1.48 3.13
CA GLY A 49 2.75 -1.35 2.85
C GLY A 49 3.61 -2.19 3.80
N PRO A 50 4.94 -2.10 3.62
CA PRO A 50 5.90 -3.06 4.15
C PRO A 50 6.24 -2.89 5.64
N TYR A 51 6.07 -1.70 6.22
CA TYR A 51 6.58 -1.40 7.56
C TYR A 51 5.93 -2.21 8.69
N HIS A 52 4.70 -2.68 8.49
CA HIS A 52 3.95 -3.42 9.51
C HIS A 52 3.51 -4.82 9.05
N CYS A 53 4.08 -5.37 7.96
CA CYS A 53 3.69 -6.70 7.44
C CYS A 53 3.97 -7.87 8.40
N ASN A 54 4.86 -7.71 9.40
CA ASN A 54 5.28 -8.79 10.29
C ASN A 54 4.44 -8.93 11.58
N TYR A 55 3.40 -8.11 11.75
CA TYR A 55 2.51 -8.24 12.90
C TYR A 55 1.47 -9.35 12.66
N GLU A 56 1.66 -10.50 13.32
CA GLU A 56 0.78 -11.69 13.23
C GLU A 56 -0.71 -11.39 13.47
N ARG A 57 -1.03 -10.29 14.14
CA ARG A 57 -2.39 -9.85 14.47
C ARG A 57 -3.24 -9.40 13.26
N VAL A 58 -2.65 -9.19 12.08
CA VAL A 58 -3.31 -8.50 10.95
C VAL A 58 -3.73 -9.43 9.79
N THR A 59 -3.68 -10.75 10.02
CA THR A 59 -3.94 -11.76 8.98
C THR A 59 -5.41 -11.86 8.56
N GLU A 60 -6.36 -11.47 9.41
CA GLU A 60 -7.80 -11.51 9.07
C GLU A 60 -8.15 -10.53 7.94
N MET A 61 -7.59 -9.32 8.00
CA MET A 61 -7.83 -8.30 6.97
C MET A 61 -7.23 -8.67 5.61
N ASP A 62 -6.21 -9.51 5.56
CA ASP A 62 -5.64 -10.00 4.30
C ASP A 62 -6.64 -10.84 3.49
N VAL A 63 -7.58 -11.53 4.15
CA VAL A 63 -8.68 -12.22 3.46
C VAL A 63 -9.50 -11.21 2.66
N HIS A 64 -9.81 -10.07 3.27
CA HIS A 64 -10.57 -9.00 2.62
C HIS A 64 -9.79 -8.27 1.53
N LYS A 65 -8.48 -8.09 1.70
CA LYS A 65 -7.62 -7.56 0.65
C LYS A 65 -7.57 -8.47 -0.58
N ARG A 66 -7.47 -9.80 -0.39
CA ARG A 66 -7.53 -10.77 -1.50
C ARG A 66 -8.86 -10.72 -2.22
N ARG A 67 -9.97 -10.58 -1.47
CA ARG A 67 -11.30 -10.42 -2.04
C ARG A 67 -11.42 -9.13 -2.87
N ALA A 68 -10.87 -8.02 -2.36
CA ALA A 68 -10.79 -6.76 -3.10
C ALA A 68 -9.93 -6.84 -4.37
N LEU A 69 -8.76 -7.49 -4.31
CA LEU A 69 -7.95 -7.74 -5.49
C LEU A 69 -8.72 -8.55 -6.55
N ASN A 70 -9.42 -9.60 -6.15
CA ASN A 70 -10.23 -10.40 -7.05
C ASN A 70 -11.37 -9.59 -7.68
N HIS A 71 -12.07 -8.78 -6.89
CA HIS A 71 -13.13 -7.88 -7.38
C HIS A 71 -12.58 -6.87 -8.40
N PHE A 72 -11.49 -6.19 -8.04
CA PHE A 72 -10.81 -5.21 -8.88
C PHE A 72 -10.40 -5.79 -10.24
N ILE A 73 -9.76 -6.96 -10.25
CA ILE A 73 -9.33 -7.64 -11.47
C ILE A 73 -10.54 -8.07 -12.31
N LYS A 74 -11.55 -8.68 -11.69
CA LYS A 74 -12.78 -9.12 -12.37
C LYS A 74 -13.47 -7.94 -13.07
N ASN A 75 -13.58 -6.80 -12.40
CA ASN A 75 -14.22 -5.61 -12.95
C ASN A 75 -13.44 -5.02 -14.12
N SER A 76 -12.12 -5.09 -14.08
CA SER A 76 -11.26 -4.64 -15.18
C SER A 76 -11.29 -5.56 -16.42
N ARG A 77 -11.78 -6.80 -16.26
CA ARG A 77 -11.79 -7.87 -17.29
C ARG A 77 -10.42 -8.18 -17.88
N LYS A 78 -9.34 -7.93 -17.12
CA LYS A 78 -7.96 -8.19 -17.55
C LYS A 78 -7.36 -9.37 -16.81
N PRO A 79 -6.44 -10.12 -17.45
CA PRO A 79 -5.67 -11.15 -16.76
C PRO A 79 -4.82 -10.56 -15.63
N PHE A 80 -4.68 -11.29 -14.52
CA PHE A 80 -3.79 -10.93 -13.40
C PHE A 80 -2.36 -10.59 -13.87
N LEU A 81 -1.86 -11.31 -14.87
CA LEU A 81 -0.53 -11.12 -15.45
C LEU A 81 -0.28 -9.68 -15.96
N VAL A 82 -1.33 -8.98 -16.40
CA VAL A 82 -1.20 -7.57 -16.83
C VAL A 82 -0.82 -6.67 -15.65
N TYR A 83 -1.44 -6.90 -14.49
CA TYR A 83 -1.14 -6.18 -13.26
C TYR A 83 0.24 -6.53 -12.72
N GLU A 84 0.56 -7.82 -12.67
CA GLU A 84 1.88 -8.29 -12.25
C GLU A 84 3.01 -7.62 -13.07
N ASN A 85 2.89 -7.64 -14.40
CA ASN A 85 3.86 -7.02 -15.29
C ASN A 85 3.95 -5.50 -15.12
N ALA A 86 2.82 -4.83 -14.88
CA ALA A 86 2.80 -3.39 -14.64
C ALA A 86 3.47 -3.02 -13.31
N MET A 87 3.32 -3.86 -12.29
CA MET A 87 3.93 -3.69 -10.98
C MET A 87 5.43 -3.92 -11.01
N LYS A 88 5.89 -4.96 -11.72
CA LYS A 88 7.33 -5.23 -11.95
C LYS A 88 8.03 -4.02 -12.58
N LYS A 89 7.37 -3.28 -13.48
CA LYS A 89 7.92 -2.08 -14.12
C LYS A 89 8.18 -0.91 -13.15
N ILE A 90 7.47 -0.83 -12.02
CA ILE A 90 7.64 0.24 -11.04
C ILE A 90 8.22 -0.24 -9.71
N GLN A 91 8.68 -1.49 -9.63
CA GLN A 91 9.14 -2.09 -8.39
C GLN A 91 10.21 -1.24 -7.68
N HIS A 92 11.22 -0.78 -8.42
CA HIS A 92 12.30 0.04 -7.85
C HIS A 92 11.77 1.37 -7.32
N GLU A 93 10.84 2.03 -8.03
CA GLU A 93 10.23 3.29 -7.59
C GLU A 93 9.39 3.07 -6.32
N LEU A 94 8.64 1.96 -6.25
CA LEU A 94 7.86 1.59 -5.06
C LEU A 94 8.77 1.39 -3.85
N MET A 95 9.86 0.64 -4.00
CA MET A 95 10.81 0.38 -2.92
C MET A 95 11.52 1.67 -2.49
N ALA A 96 11.95 2.50 -3.44
CA ALA A 96 12.62 3.77 -3.18
C ALA A 96 11.70 4.83 -2.55
N SER A 97 10.38 4.64 -2.60
CA SER A 97 9.42 5.53 -1.94
C SER A 97 9.46 5.43 -0.41
N TYR A 98 10.02 4.35 0.13
CA TYR A 98 10.12 4.09 1.57
C TYR A 98 11.52 4.41 2.10
N GLU A 99 11.58 5.10 3.24
CA GLU A 99 12.79 5.28 4.03
C GLU A 99 13.29 3.97 4.63
N SER A 100 14.55 3.62 4.34
CA SER A 100 15.25 2.50 4.99
C SER A 100 14.44 1.19 4.94
N LEU A 101 13.91 0.86 3.75
CA LEU A 101 13.24 -0.41 3.50
C LEU A 101 14.28 -1.53 3.51
N ASP A 102 14.26 -2.37 4.54
CA ASP A 102 15.18 -3.50 4.64
C ASP A 102 14.79 -4.56 3.61
N VAL A 103 15.53 -4.59 2.51
CA VAL A 103 15.33 -5.50 1.38
C VAL A 103 15.53 -6.97 1.80
N ASN A 104 16.23 -7.23 2.90
CA ASN A 104 16.46 -8.59 3.43
C ASN A 104 15.28 -9.10 4.28
N LEU A 105 14.47 -8.21 4.86
CA LEU A 105 13.33 -8.57 5.71
C LEU A 105 12.12 -9.06 4.88
N HIS A 106 12.07 -8.72 3.60
CA HIS A 106 11.01 -9.08 2.67
C HIS A 106 11.54 -10.09 1.65
N SER A 107 11.49 -11.38 2.01
CA SER A 107 11.67 -12.50 1.09
C SER A 107 11.14 -12.19 -0.33
N SER A 108 11.98 -12.33 -1.36
CA SER A 108 11.77 -12.06 -2.79
C SER A 108 11.00 -10.77 -3.17
N ALA A 109 11.56 -10.00 -4.11
CA ALA A 109 10.90 -8.87 -4.78
C ALA A 109 9.43 -9.15 -5.16
N ASP A 110 9.12 -10.39 -5.55
CA ASP A 110 7.78 -10.81 -5.90
C ASP A 110 6.79 -10.76 -4.73
N LYS A 111 7.17 -11.15 -3.51
CA LYS A 111 6.24 -11.07 -2.36
C LYS A 111 5.98 -9.63 -1.96
N PHE A 112 6.98 -8.76 -2.05
CA PHE A 112 6.76 -7.31 -1.87
C PHE A 112 5.70 -6.81 -2.85
N LEU A 113 5.84 -7.12 -4.15
CA LEU A 113 4.86 -6.72 -5.16
C LEU A 113 3.46 -7.34 -4.92
N GLN A 114 3.39 -8.58 -4.42
CA GLN A 114 2.11 -9.21 -4.05
C GLN A 114 1.41 -8.45 -2.92
N HIS A 115 2.14 -8.05 -1.87
CA HIS A 115 1.58 -7.23 -0.79
C HIS A 115 1.13 -5.86 -1.32
N MET A 116 1.96 -5.20 -2.13
CA MET A 116 1.61 -3.91 -2.74
C MET A 116 0.36 -4.01 -3.62
N LEU A 117 0.18 -5.10 -4.36
CA LEU A 117 -1.02 -5.35 -5.16
C LEU A 117 -2.26 -5.51 -4.28
N LEU A 118 -2.18 -6.34 -3.25
CA LEU A 118 -3.28 -6.57 -2.31
C LEU A 118 -3.71 -5.27 -1.62
N ASP A 119 -2.75 -4.56 -1.07
CA ASP A 119 -2.96 -3.31 -0.34
C ASP A 119 -3.50 -2.20 -1.25
N GLY A 120 -2.91 -2.05 -2.44
CA GLY A 120 -3.31 -1.03 -3.41
C GLY A 120 -4.73 -1.25 -3.93
N CYS A 121 -5.09 -2.47 -4.31
CA CYS A 121 -6.45 -2.78 -4.75
C CYS A 121 -7.47 -2.63 -3.61
N PHE A 122 -7.13 -3.06 -2.39
CA PHE A 122 -8.00 -2.88 -1.23
C PHE A 122 -8.25 -1.40 -0.93
N MET A 123 -7.20 -0.59 -0.94
CA MET A 123 -7.31 0.86 -0.74
C MET A 123 -8.19 1.52 -1.80
N LEU A 124 -8.02 1.16 -3.09
CA LEU A 124 -8.84 1.69 -4.17
C LEU A 124 -10.33 1.31 -4.04
N GLU A 125 -10.64 0.06 -3.66
CA GLU A 125 -12.01 -0.38 -3.40
C GLU A 125 -12.65 0.40 -2.24
N ILE A 126 -11.91 0.65 -1.15
CA ILE A 126 -12.38 1.49 -0.04
C ILE A 126 -12.65 2.92 -0.51
N LEU A 127 -11.73 3.50 -1.27
CA LEU A 127 -11.89 4.86 -1.80
C LEU A 127 -13.12 4.97 -2.70
N ARG A 128 -13.41 3.96 -3.52
CA ARG A 128 -14.63 3.89 -4.36
C ARG A 128 -15.90 3.81 -3.52
N ALA A 129 -15.90 2.92 -2.53
CA ALA A 129 -17.03 2.76 -1.62
C ALA A 129 -17.31 4.03 -0.80
N ASN A 130 -16.33 4.93 -0.63
CA ASN A 130 -16.53 6.22 0.03
C ASN A 130 -17.18 7.30 -0.85
N ILE A 131 -17.18 7.14 -2.18
CA ILE A 131 -17.76 8.14 -3.11
C ILE A 131 -19.28 7.98 -3.17
N GLU A 132 -19.80 6.79 -2.90
CA GLU A 132 -21.21 6.47 -3.02
C GLU A 132 -21.90 6.54 -1.66
N ILE A 133 -22.92 7.39 -1.51
CA ILE A 133 -23.81 7.34 -0.35
C ILE A 133 -24.67 6.08 -0.50
N LYS A 134 -24.56 5.13 0.44
CA LYS A 134 -25.37 3.92 0.47
C LYS A 134 -26.40 3.94 1.59
N TYR A 135 -27.53 3.30 1.32
CA TYR A 135 -28.63 3.06 2.25
C TYR A 135 -28.75 1.56 2.57
N PRO A 136 -29.49 1.19 3.64
CA PRO A 136 -29.76 -0.22 3.93
C PRO A 136 -30.39 -0.94 2.73
N GLY A 137 -29.79 -2.05 2.31
CA GLY A 137 -30.22 -2.83 1.13
C GLY A 137 -29.48 -2.51 -0.16
N ASP A 138 -28.68 -1.44 -0.21
CA ASP A 138 -27.84 -1.16 -1.37
C ASP A 138 -26.64 -2.11 -1.45
N LYS A 139 -26.25 -2.46 -2.68
CA LYS A 139 -25.06 -3.27 -2.96
C LYS A 139 -23.85 -2.41 -3.31
N TYR A 140 -22.68 -2.89 -2.91
CA TYR A 140 -21.39 -2.40 -3.40
C TYR A 140 -20.88 -3.37 -4.47
N GLY A 141 -20.88 -2.96 -5.74
CA GLY A 141 -20.45 -3.84 -6.83
C GLY A 141 -21.15 -5.21 -6.77
N ASP A 142 -20.37 -6.28 -6.74
CA ASP A 142 -20.87 -7.65 -6.57
C ASP A 142 -20.72 -8.23 -5.15
N TYR A 143 -20.37 -7.39 -4.17
CA TYR A 143 -20.28 -7.79 -2.77
C TYR A 143 -21.66 -8.14 -2.19
N SER A 144 -21.66 -9.05 -1.21
CA SER A 144 -22.86 -9.43 -0.46
C SER A 144 -23.41 -8.24 0.32
N GLU A 145 -24.74 -8.16 0.46
CA GLU A 145 -25.40 -7.20 1.36
C GLU A 145 -24.97 -7.37 2.83
N THR A 146 -24.46 -8.56 3.18
CA THR A 146 -23.93 -8.91 4.50
C THR A 146 -22.40 -8.92 4.56
N ASP A 147 -21.72 -8.35 3.56
CA ASP A 147 -20.27 -8.28 3.56
C ASP A 147 -19.75 -7.54 4.80
N PRO A 148 -18.71 -8.02 5.51
CA PRO A 148 -18.23 -7.35 6.72
C PRO A 148 -17.60 -5.97 6.46
N ILE A 149 -17.18 -5.65 5.22
CA ILE A 149 -16.53 -4.38 4.88
C ILE A 149 -17.35 -3.61 3.84
N PHE A 150 -17.63 -4.26 2.70
CA PHE A 150 -18.30 -3.68 1.55
C PHE A 150 -19.82 -3.91 1.60
N SER A 151 -20.42 -3.58 2.73
CA SER A 151 -21.88 -3.51 2.92
C SER A 151 -22.25 -2.21 3.63
N TYR A 152 -23.54 -1.90 3.73
CA TYR A 152 -24.01 -0.77 4.53
C TYR A 152 -23.51 -0.88 5.99
N GLN A 153 -23.62 -2.06 6.60
CA GLN A 153 -23.15 -2.30 7.97
C GLN A 153 -21.62 -2.18 8.07
N GLY A 154 -20.87 -2.71 7.12
CA GLY A 154 -19.41 -2.58 7.08
C GLY A 154 -18.95 -1.12 6.94
N THR A 155 -19.68 -0.35 6.13
CA THR A 155 -19.45 1.09 5.92
C THR A 155 -19.66 1.89 7.20
N MET A 156 -20.68 1.55 7.98
CA MET A 156 -20.99 2.26 9.23
C MET A 156 -20.09 1.85 10.39
N ASN A 157 -19.72 0.56 10.48
CA ASN A 157 -19.08 0.01 11.68
C ASN A 157 -17.59 -0.29 11.54
N VAL A 158 -17.10 -0.61 10.33
CA VAL A 158 -15.71 -1.06 10.12
C VAL A 158 -14.88 -0.03 9.38
N MET A 159 -15.45 0.57 8.32
CA MET A 159 -14.74 1.56 7.50
C MET A 159 -14.16 2.76 8.25
N PRO A 160 -14.80 3.34 9.29
CA PRO A 160 -14.19 4.46 10.01
C PRO A 160 -12.82 4.11 10.62
N TYR A 161 -12.67 2.87 11.12
CA TYR A 161 -11.41 2.39 11.68
C TYR A 161 -10.37 2.16 10.59
N ILE A 162 -10.76 1.53 9.48
CA ILE A 162 -9.84 1.33 8.34
C ILE A 162 -9.35 2.68 7.81
N ARG A 163 -10.24 3.67 7.63
CA ARG A 163 -9.89 5.01 7.15
C ARG A 163 -8.92 5.72 8.11
N THR A 164 -9.08 5.52 9.41
CA THR A 164 -8.15 6.08 10.42
C THR A 164 -6.75 5.50 10.23
N GLU A 165 -6.65 4.20 9.99
CA GLU A 165 -5.36 3.54 9.79
C GLU A 165 -4.74 3.85 8.43
N MET A 166 -5.54 4.12 7.40
CA MET A 166 -5.07 4.67 6.13
C MET A 166 -4.43 6.05 6.27
N LEU A 167 -4.58 6.76 7.40
CA LEU A 167 -3.94 8.06 7.67
C LEU A 167 -2.69 7.95 8.55
N MET A 168 -2.35 6.76 9.05
CA MET A 168 -1.17 6.57 9.89
C MET A 168 0.12 6.64 9.06
N LEU A 169 1.12 7.40 9.53
CA LEU A 169 2.35 7.70 8.77
C LEU A 169 3.14 6.46 8.32
N GLU A 170 3.26 5.44 9.18
CA GLU A 170 3.97 4.19 8.85
C GLU A 170 3.07 3.15 8.14
N ASN A 171 1.82 3.50 7.84
CA ASN A 171 0.81 2.63 7.22
C ASN A 171 0.33 3.17 5.86
N GLN A 172 1.27 3.66 5.05
CA GLN A 172 0.99 4.36 3.79
C GLN A 172 1.41 3.53 2.57
N LEU A 173 0.78 3.85 1.43
CA LEU A 173 1.15 3.33 0.11
C LEU A 173 1.68 4.47 -0.77
N PRO A 174 2.70 4.25 -1.61
CA PRO A 174 3.18 5.26 -2.54
C PRO A 174 2.09 5.60 -3.56
N MET A 175 1.87 6.89 -3.82
CA MET A 175 0.82 7.31 -4.77
C MET A 175 1.02 6.71 -6.18
N ILE A 176 2.27 6.48 -6.59
CA ILE A 176 2.60 5.84 -7.87
C ILE A 176 2.00 4.43 -8.01
N LEU A 177 1.81 3.71 -6.90
CA LEU A 177 1.12 2.43 -6.87
C LEU A 177 -0.32 2.59 -7.37
N LEU A 178 -1.09 3.46 -6.71
CA LEU A 178 -2.51 3.65 -6.97
C LEU A 178 -2.74 4.16 -8.39
N LEU A 179 -1.92 5.12 -8.82
CA LEU A 179 -1.94 5.64 -10.19
C LEU A 179 -1.63 4.56 -11.23
N LYS A 180 -0.66 3.67 -10.96
CA LYS A 180 -0.35 2.57 -11.87
C LYS A 180 -1.52 1.60 -12.00
N LEU A 181 -2.12 1.20 -10.87
CA LEU A 181 -3.26 0.28 -10.86
C LEU A 181 -4.45 0.84 -11.63
N LEU A 182 -4.82 2.10 -11.38
CA LEU A 182 -5.90 2.78 -12.10
C LEU A 182 -5.61 2.92 -13.59
N LYS A 183 -4.36 3.23 -13.97
CA LYS A 183 -3.96 3.32 -15.38
C LYS A 183 -4.07 1.96 -16.08
N VAL A 184 -3.64 0.89 -15.40
CA VAL A 184 -3.73 -0.47 -15.94
C VAL A 184 -5.19 -0.87 -16.08
N GLU A 185 -6.03 -0.61 -15.08
CA GLU A 185 -7.47 -0.89 -15.11
C GLU A 185 -8.19 -0.13 -16.24
N ALA A 186 -7.87 1.14 -16.46
CA ALA A 186 -8.52 1.98 -17.48
C ALA A 186 -8.01 1.75 -18.91
N ALA A 187 -6.85 1.11 -19.10
CA ALA A 187 -6.29 0.89 -20.44
C ALA A 187 -7.23 0.03 -21.31
N VAL A 188 -7.64 0.49 -22.48
CA VAL A 188 -8.43 -0.38 -23.38
C VAL A 188 -7.46 -1.36 -24.04
N ASP A 189 -7.72 -2.67 -23.90
CA ASP A 189 -7.00 -3.67 -24.69
C ASP A 189 -7.41 -3.48 -26.15
N ILE A 190 -6.54 -2.86 -26.95
CA ILE A 190 -6.64 -2.92 -28.40
C ILE A 190 -6.31 -4.36 -28.76
N ILE A 191 -7.33 -5.20 -28.85
CA ILE A 191 -7.23 -6.54 -29.42
C ILE A 191 -6.66 -6.36 -30.83
N LYS A 192 -5.42 -6.82 -31.04
CA LYS A 192 -4.84 -7.05 -32.36
C LYS A 192 -5.22 -8.44 -32.83
#